data_AF-A0A9Q3JWG4-F1
#
_entry.id   AF-A0A9Q3JWG4-F1
#
_cell.length_a   1.000
_cell.length_b   1.000
_cell.length_c   1.000
_cell.angle_alpha   90.00
_cell.angle_beta   90.00
_cell.angle_gamma   90.00
#
_symmetry.space_group_name_H-M   'P 1'
#
loop_
_entity.id
_entity.type
_entity.pdbx_description
1 polymer ?
#
loop_
_entity_poly.entity_id
_entity_poly.type
_entity_poly.pdbx_seq_one_letter_code
_entity_poly.pdbx_strand_id
1 'polypeptide(L)'
;MISKWGKVEPERRHRKDSLTRLFNKTQQEAGVKSLSQSRKFIGEYDIISKYLLKYGYIKKENDYHQDVCDSLSPEIRISVTKEMIKDRNMVQAKDGGYILPEMDILRNYIEAELEAAVVIKRKSQLSKSD
;
A
#
# COMPACT_ATOMS: atom_id res chain seq x y z
N MET A 1 -47.54 -21.25 -5.06
CA MET A 1 -46.24 -21.87 -5.42
C MET A 1 -45.83 -21.23 -6.74
N ILE A 2 -44.68 -20.59 -6.95
CA ILE A 2 -43.30 -20.93 -6.59
C ILE A 2 -42.51 -19.61 -6.39
N SER A 3 -41.76 -19.54 -5.30
CA SER A 3 -40.72 -18.55 -5.07
C SER A 3 -39.53 -18.79 -6.00
N LYS A 4 -38.94 -17.73 -6.55
CA LYS A 4 -37.51 -17.39 -6.46
C LYS A 4 -37.22 -16.30 -7.50
N TRP A 5 -37.39 -15.05 -7.08
CA TRP A 5 -36.64 -13.95 -7.65
C TRP A 5 -35.16 -14.35 -7.53
N GLY A 6 -34.54 -14.63 -8.68
CA GLY A 6 -33.12 -14.88 -8.76
C GLY A 6 -32.42 -13.67 -8.16
N LYS A 7 -31.82 -13.85 -6.99
CA LYS A 7 -30.81 -12.92 -6.49
C LYS A 7 -29.74 -12.92 -7.56
N VAL A 8 -29.77 -11.93 -8.45
CA VAL A 8 -28.63 -11.61 -9.30
C VAL A 8 -27.53 -11.33 -8.29
N GLU A 9 -26.62 -12.29 -8.12
CA GLU A 9 -25.42 -12.06 -7.34
C GLU A 9 -24.83 -10.77 -7.87
N PRO A 10 -24.60 -9.75 -7.02
CA PRO A 10 -24.04 -8.49 -7.49
C PRO A 10 -22.79 -8.84 -8.29
N GLU A 11 -22.72 -8.36 -9.54
CA GLU A 11 -21.58 -8.62 -10.43
C GLU A 11 -20.30 -8.52 -9.62
N ARG A 12 -19.48 -9.59 -9.67
CA ARG A 12 -18.28 -9.72 -8.84
C ARG A 12 -17.40 -8.49 -9.04
N ARG A 13 -17.46 -7.54 -8.12
CA ARG A 13 -16.83 -6.22 -8.23
C ARG A 13 -15.32 -6.34 -8.40
N HIS A 14 -14.71 -7.32 -7.72
CA HIS A 14 -13.30 -7.62 -7.83
C HIS A 14 -13.06 -9.12 -8.06
N ARG A 15 -11.93 -9.42 -8.71
CA ARG A 15 -11.46 -10.77 -9.02
C ARG A 15 -10.30 -11.15 -8.09
N LYS A 16 -9.98 -12.44 -7.99
CA LYS A 16 -8.87 -12.93 -7.14
C LYS A 16 -7.53 -12.25 -7.43
N ASP A 17 -7.31 -11.87 -8.69
CA ASP A 17 -6.09 -11.23 -9.19
C ASP A 17 -6.15 -9.69 -9.13
N SER A 18 -7.19 -9.09 -8.56
CA SER A 18 -7.35 -7.63 -8.53
C SER A 18 -6.22 -6.91 -7.79
N LEU A 19 -5.68 -7.48 -6.70
CA LEU A 19 -4.53 -6.90 -6.00
C LEU A 19 -3.26 -6.99 -6.84
N THR A 20 -2.97 -8.15 -7.44
CA THR A 20 -1.83 -8.31 -8.35
C THR A 20 -1.88 -7.32 -9.52
N ARG A 21 -3.07 -7.10 -10.10
CA ARG A 21 -3.24 -6.08 -11.15
C ARG A 21 -2.97 -4.66 -10.66
N LEU A 22 -3.41 -4.34 -9.44
CA LEU A 22 -3.13 -3.04 -8.82
C LEU A 22 -1.61 -2.84 -8.68
N PHE A 23 -0.89 -3.78 -8.08
CA PHE A 23 0.56 -3.68 -7.87
C PHE A 23 1.32 -3.56 -9.21
N ASN A 24 1.02 -4.43 -10.17
CA ASN A 24 1.66 -4.40 -11.48
C ASN A 24 1.44 -3.07 -12.21
N LYS A 25 0.21 -2.54 -12.16
CA LYS A 25 -0.11 -1.24 -12.74
C LYS A 25 0.69 -0.12 -12.05
N THR A 26 0.74 -0.12 -10.73
CA THR A 26 1.48 0.89 -9.96
C THR A 26 2.97 0.83 -10.27
N GLN A 27 3.55 -0.36 -10.39
CA GLN A 27 4.96 -0.53 -10.76
C GLN A 27 5.24 -0.07 -12.20
N GLN A 28 4.33 -0.34 -13.15
CA GLN A 28 4.43 0.18 -14.53
C GLN A 28 4.40 1.72 -14.58
N GLU A 29 3.73 2.37 -13.64
CA GLU A 29 3.68 3.83 -13.48
C GLU A 29 4.88 4.40 -12.68
N ALA A 30 5.97 3.63 -12.55
CA ALA A 30 7.19 3.95 -11.80
C ALA A 30 7.01 4.03 -10.27
N GLY A 31 5.94 3.43 -9.74
CA GLY A 31 5.67 3.33 -8.31
C GLY A 31 5.09 4.60 -7.68
N VAL A 32 4.66 4.46 -6.43
CA VAL A 32 4.13 5.57 -5.62
C VAL A 32 5.27 6.50 -5.21
N LYS A 33 5.20 7.77 -5.64
CA LYS A 33 6.23 8.80 -5.35
C LYS A 33 5.67 10.10 -4.76
N SER A 34 4.37 10.16 -4.50
CA SER A 34 3.71 11.37 -3.98
C SER A 34 2.57 11.03 -3.04
N LEU A 35 2.24 11.97 -2.16
CA LEU A 35 1.15 11.83 -1.18
C LEU A 35 -0.20 11.53 -1.85
N SER A 36 -0.50 12.21 -2.98
CA SER A 36 -1.74 11.98 -3.74
C SER A 36 -1.79 10.56 -4.33
N GLN A 37 -0.69 10.09 -4.92
CA GLN A 37 -0.60 8.72 -5.43
C GLN A 37 -0.74 7.69 -4.32
N SER A 38 -0.14 7.93 -3.15
CA SER A 38 -0.25 7.03 -2.00
C SER A 38 -1.70 6.90 -1.52
N ARG A 39 -2.39 8.03 -1.31
CA ARG A 39 -3.80 8.02 -0.89
C ARG A 39 -4.70 7.29 -1.88
N LYS A 40 -4.48 7.50 -3.18
CA LYS A 40 -5.21 6.77 -4.22
C LYS A 40 -4.90 5.27 -4.18
N PHE A 41 -3.63 4.89 -4.13
CA PHE A 41 -3.19 3.51 -4.08
C PHE A 41 -3.72 2.76 -2.84
N ILE A 42 -3.56 3.33 -1.65
CA ILE A 42 -4.05 2.75 -0.39
C ILE A 42 -5.58 2.65 -0.39
N GLY A 43 -6.28 3.66 -0.91
CA GLY A 43 -7.74 3.61 -1.04
C GLY A 43 -8.22 2.49 -1.97
N GLU A 44 -7.57 2.31 -3.14
CA GLU A 44 -7.87 1.21 -4.06
C GLU A 44 -7.53 -0.14 -3.43
N TYR A 45 -6.37 -0.26 -2.78
CA TYR A 45 -5.94 -1.45 -2.04
C TYR A 45 -6.98 -1.84 -0.97
N ASP A 46 -7.41 -0.90 -0.14
CA ASP A 46 -8.40 -1.12 0.93
C ASP A 46 -9.73 -1.65 0.41
N ILE A 47 -10.22 -1.08 -0.69
CA ILE A 47 -11.48 -1.50 -1.29
C ILE A 47 -11.37 -2.94 -1.81
N ILE A 48 -10.26 -3.26 -2.48
CA ILE A 48 -10.02 -4.59 -3.04
C ILE A 48 -9.78 -5.61 -1.93
N SER A 49 -8.88 -5.34 -0.98
CA SER A 49 -8.50 -6.27 0.10
C SER A 49 -9.70 -6.62 0.99
N LYS A 50 -10.51 -5.63 1.38
CA LYS A 50 -11.75 -5.84 2.15
C LYS A 50 -12.73 -6.73 1.40
N TYR A 51 -12.87 -6.52 0.08
CA TYR A 51 -13.70 -7.40 -0.74
C TYR A 51 -13.14 -8.84 -0.76
N LEU A 52 -11.84 -9.00 -1.04
CA LEU A 52 -11.23 -10.32 -1.13
C LEU A 52 -11.28 -11.09 0.20
N LEU A 53 -11.10 -10.43 1.34
CA LEU A 53 -11.26 -11.00 2.68
C LEU A 53 -12.71 -11.45 2.90
N LYS A 54 -13.68 -10.56 2.63
CA LYS A 54 -15.12 -10.84 2.83
C LYS A 54 -15.59 -12.08 2.06
N TYR A 55 -15.05 -12.31 0.87
CA TYR A 55 -15.40 -13.45 0.02
C TYR A 55 -14.42 -14.63 0.13
N GLY A 56 -13.50 -14.59 1.10
CA GLY A 56 -12.58 -15.70 1.38
C GLY A 56 -11.55 -15.98 0.28
N TYR A 57 -11.27 -15.00 -0.58
CA TYR A 57 -10.24 -15.10 -1.61
C TYR A 57 -8.83 -14.95 -1.04
N ILE A 58 -8.69 -14.23 0.06
CA ILE A 58 -7.45 -14.09 0.83
C ILE A 58 -7.77 -14.32 2.31
N LYS A 59 -6.77 -14.74 3.10
CA LYS A 59 -6.96 -15.09 4.51
C LYS A 59 -6.59 -13.96 5.45
N LYS A 60 -5.57 -13.16 5.10
CA LYS A 60 -5.09 -12.04 5.88
C LYS A 60 -4.67 -10.91 4.95
N GLU A 61 -4.77 -9.68 5.44
CA GLU A 61 -4.27 -8.50 4.74
C GLU A 61 -2.73 -8.52 4.64
N ASN A 62 -2.09 -9.08 5.68
CA ASN A 62 -0.63 -9.09 5.80
C ASN A 62 0.11 -9.90 4.75
N ASP A 63 -0.60 -10.75 4.01
CA ASP A 63 -0.03 -11.53 2.92
C ASP A 63 0.52 -10.62 1.79
N TYR A 64 0.20 -9.31 1.80
CA TYR A 64 0.57 -8.34 0.77
C TYR A 64 1.48 -7.18 1.24
N HIS A 65 2.08 -7.25 2.44
CA HIS A 65 2.97 -6.18 2.92
C HIS A 65 4.14 -5.92 1.96
N GLN A 66 4.72 -7.02 1.46
CA GLN A 66 5.85 -6.96 0.54
C GLN A 66 5.43 -6.31 -0.78
N ASP A 67 4.27 -6.69 -1.34
CA ASP A 67 3.74 -6.10 -2.57
C ASP A 67 3.43 -4.60 -2.43
N VAL A 68 2.94 -4.17 -1.26
CA VAL A 68 2.72 -2.75 -0.95
C VAL A 68 4.05 -2.01 -0.91
N CYS A 69 5.06 -2.55 -0.21
CA CYS A 69 6.41 -1.98 -0.21
C CYS A 69 7.02 -1.90 -1.62
N ASP A 70 6.83 -2.93 -2.43
CA ASP A 70 7.37 -3.00 -3.79
C ASP A 70 6.59 -2.16 -4.81
N SER A 71 5.41 -1.67 -4.44
CA SER A 71 4.64 -0.71 -5.22
C SER A 71 5.11 0.74 -5.01
N LEU A 72 5.96 1.00 -4.02
CA LEU A 72 6.58 2.30 -3.81
C LEU A 72 7.66 2.57 -4.87
N SER A 73 7.92 3.84 -5.17
CA SER A 73 9.10 4.18 -5.97
C SER A 73 10.38 3.77 -5.22
N PRO A 74 11.48 3.44 -5.92
CA PRO A 74 12.71 2.99 -5.27
C PRO A 74 13.22 3.95 -4.18
N GLU A 75 13.12 5.26 -4.43
CA GLU A 75 13.53 6.32 -3.49
C GLU A 75 12.71 6.27 -2.19
N ILE A 76 11.38 6.24 -2.31
CA ILE A 76 10.47 6.20 -1.17
C ILE A 76 10.63 4.88 -0.41
N ARG A 77 10.73 3.75 -1.11
CA ARG A 77 10.92 2.42 -0.51
C ARG A 77 12.18 2.39 0.35
N ILE A 78 13.30 2.89 -0.16
CA ILE A 78 14.56 2.94 0.58
C ILE A 78 14.42 3.81 1.83
N SER A 79 13.81 5.00 1.70
CA SER A 79 13.65 5.93 2.81
C SER A 79 12.76 5.36 3.92
N VAL A 80 11.57 4.87 3.55
CA VAL A 80 10.63 4.21 4.45
C VAL A 80 11.26 3.01 5.16
N THR A 81 11.98 2.15 4.45
CA THR A 81 12.66 0.99 5.04
C THR A 81 13.73 1.40 6.05
N LYS A 82 14.52 2.44 5.75
CA LYS A 82 15.54 2.95 6.67
C LYS A 82 14.94 3.47 7.97
N GLU A 83 13.85 4.25 7.89
CA GLU A 83 13.19 4.76 9.09
C GLU A 83 12.54 3.64 9.90
N MET A 84 11.91 2.64 9.26
CA MET A 84 11.36 1.48 9.98
C MET A 84 12.45 0.65 10.70
N ILE A 85 13.62 0.47 10.10
CA ILE A 85 14.76 -0.22 10.74
C ILE A 85 15.27 0.60 11.92
N LYS A 86 15.46 1.91 11.73
CA LYS A 86 15.96 2.84 12.74
C LYS A 86 15.08 2.87 13.98
N ASP A 87 13.77 2.84 13.78
CA ASP A 87 12.78 2.82 14.87
C ASP A 87 12.54 1.41 15.45
N ARG A 88 13.29 0.40 14.99
CA ARG A 88 13.17 -1.02 15.41
C ARG A 88 11.80 -1.63 15.18
N ASN A 89 11.05 -1.10 14.20
CA ASN A 89 9.74 -1.62 13.83
C ASN A 89 9.82 -2.78 12.83
N MET A 90 11.01 -3.10 12.30
CA MET A 90 11.24 -4.34 11.57
C MET A 90 11.90 -5.38 12.48
N VAL A 91 11.25 -6.53 12.63
CA VAL A 91 11.80 -7.63 13.45
C VAL A 91 12.85 -8.38 12.65
N GLN A 92 14.01 -8.64 13.25
CA GLN A 92 15.03 -9.45 12.61
C GLN A 92 14.60 -10.92 12.58
N ALA A 93 14.57 -11.50 11.39
CA ALA A 93 14.31 -12.92 11.19
C ALA A 93 15.54 -13.75 11.57
N LYS A 94 15.32 -15.06 11.80
CA LYS A 94 16.38 -16.00 12.21
C LYS A 94 17.49 -16.18 11.17
N ASP A 95 17.20 -15.89 9.91
CA ASP A 95 18.14 -15.91 8.79
C ASP A 95 18.89 -14.58 8.60
N GLY A 96 18.67 -13.61 9.50
CA GLY A 96 19.27 -12.28 9.42
C GLY A 96 18.51 -11.31 8.52
N GLY A 97 17.41 -11.73 7.89
CA GLY A 97 16.50 -10.84 7.16
C GLY A 97 15.66 -9.97 8.10
N TYR A 98 14.80 -9.13 7.52
CA TYR A 98 13.86 -8.29 8.27
C TYR A 98 12.41 -8.65 7.90
N ILE A 99 11.57 -8.75 8.92
CA ILE A 99 10.14 -8.97 8.79
C ILE A 99 9.47 -7.59 8.80
N LEU A 100 8.63 -7.34 7.79
CA LEU A 100 7.84 -6.12 7.70
C LEU A 100 6.83 -6.04 8.85
N PRO A 101 6.58 -4.83 9.39
CA PRO A 101 5.55 -4.63 10.41
C PRO A 101 4.14 -4.85 9.85
N GLU A 102 3.14 -4.78 10.73
CA GLU A 102 1.72 -4.78 10.38
C GLU A 102 1.35 -3.68 9.35
N MET A 103 0.31 -3.92 8.54
CA MET A 103 -0.10 -3.03 7.43
C MET A 103 -0.35 -1.59 7.89
N ASP A 104 -0.90 -1.40 9.08
CA ASP A 104 -1.20 -0.10 9.66
C ASP A 104 0.08 0.69 9.97
N ILE A 105 1.07 0.03 10.59
CA ILE A 105 2.38 0.61 10.85
C ILE A 105 3.06 0.96 9.52
N LEU A 106 3.07 0.05 8.55
CA LEU A 106 3.67 0.28 7.24
C LEU A 106 3.06 1.52 6.54
N ARG A 107 1.73 1.66 6.56
CA ARG A 107 1.03 2.83 5.99
C ARG A 107 1.46 4.13 6.64
N ASN A 108 1.58 4.15 7.97
CA ASN A 108 1.99 5.34 8.71
C ASN A 108 3.38 5.82 8.28
N TYR A 109 4.33 4.90 8.11
CA TYR A 109 5.66 5.25 7.60
C TYR A 109 5.63 5.79 6.17
N ILE A 110 4.83 5.18 5.29
CA ILE A 110 4.67 5.66 3.91
C ILE A 110 4.08 7.07 3.87
N GLU A 111 3.03 7.33 4.65
CA GLU A 111 2.40 8.65 4.69
C GLU A 111 3.34 9.70 5.29
N ALA A 112 4.02 9.38 6.41
CA ALA A 112 4.96 10.28 7.05
C ALA A 112 6.12 10.70 6.12
N GLU A 113 6.71 9.74 5.38
CA GLU A 113 7.78 10.02 4.44
C GLU A 113 7.32 10.95 3.30
N LEU A 114 6.13 10.69 2.74
CA LEU A 114 5.59 11.48 1.66
C LEU A 114 5.17 12.89 2.10
N GLU A 115 4.67 13.03 3.33
CA GLU A 115 4.39 14.34 3.94
C GLU A 115 5.67 15.13 4.19
N ALA A 116 6.71 14.50 4.72
CA ALA A 116 8.01 15.13 4.91
C ALA A 116 8.59 15.64 3.59
N ALA A 117 8.49 14.85 2.51
CA ALA A 117 8.93 15.25 1.18
C ALA A 117 8.20 16.50 0.66
N VAL A 118 6.90 16.63 0.93
CA VAL A 118 6.10 17.82 0.57
C VAL A 118 6.58 19.06 1.34
N VAL A 119 6.83 18.94 2.64
CA VAL A 119 7.30 20.06 3.49
C VAL A 119 8.68 20.54 3.05
N ILE A 120 9.62 19.63 2.79
CA ILE A 120 10.98 19.95 2.34
C ILE A 120 10.93 20.66 0.98
N LYS A 121 10.11 20.18 0.05
CA LYS A 121 9.93 20.81 -1.26
C LYS A 121 9.40 22.24 -1.13
N ARG A 122 8.45 22.48 -0.23
CA ARG A 122 7.92 23.83 0.03
C ARG A 122 8.99 24.78 0.60
N LYS A 123 9.79 24.32 1.57
CA LYS A 123 10.87 25.13 2.18
C LYS A 123 11.93 25.53 1.15
N SER A 124 12.34 24.61 0.27
CA SER A 124 13.32 24.88 -0.78
C SER A 124 12.84 25.81 -1.90
N GLN A 125 11.52 25.95 -2.10
CA GLN A 125 10.95 26.93 -3.03
C GLN A 125 10.92 28.34 -2.43
N LEU A 126 10.63 28.44 -1.13
CA LEU A 126 10.67 29.71 -0.39
C LEU A 126 12.09 30.30 -0.37
N SER A 127 13.11 29.48 -0.09
CA SER A 127 14.51 29.94 -0.01
C SER A 127 15.17 30.32 -1.34
N LYS A 128 14.49 30.12 -2.48
CA LYS A 128 14.99 30.48 -3.83
C LYS A 128 14.34 31.76 -4.38
N SER A 129 13.42 32.35 -3.62
CA SER A 129 12.65 33.53 -4.02
C SER A 129 13.14 34.81 -3.32
N ASP A 130 14.21 34.70 -2.52
CA ASP A 130 14.96 35.79 -1.86
C ASP A 130 16.35 35.93 -2.51
#